data_AF-A0A1F2YUV4-F1
#
_entry.id   AF-A0A1F2YUV4-F1
#
_cell.length_a   1.000
_cell.length_b   1.000
_cell.length_c   1.000
_cell.angle_alpha   90.00
_cell.angle_beta   90.00
_cell.angle_gamma   90.00
#
_symmetry.space_group_name_H-M   'P 1'
#
loop_
_entity.id
_entity.type
_entity.pdbx_description
1 polymer ?
#
loop_
_entity_poly.entity_id
_entity_poly.type
_entity_poly.pdbx_seq_one_letter_code
_entity_poly.pdbx_strand_id
1 'polypeptide(L)' 'MTYCCALRLQDGLVFISDTRTNAGVDHISVFRKLYTFGVEGERFIAIQTSGNLATTQAVIGHLKNHLELSQEFIRNILKS' A
#
# COMPACT_ATOMS: atom_id res chain seq x y z
N MET A 1 5.43 -14.53 -9.98
CA MET A 1 6.30 -13.56 -10.69
C MET A 1 5.79 -12.19 -10.33
N THR A 2 6.63 -11.30 -9.83
CA THR A 2 6.19 -10.00 -9.32
C THR A 2 6.92 -8.88 -10.03
N TYR A 3 6.16 -7.95 -10.63
CA TYR A 3 6.70 -6.81 -11.33
C TYR A 3 5.88 -5.54 -11.04
N CYS A 4 6.60 -4.50 -10.63
CA CYS A 4 6.06 -3.17 -10.37
C CYS A 4 6.93 -2.14 -11.07
N CYS A 5 6.31 -1.12 -11.63
CA CYS A 5 6.99 0.03 -12.22
C CYS A 5 6.33 1.32 -11.72
N ALA A 6 7.17 2.30 -11.37
CA ALA A 6 6.79 3.67 -11.09
C ALA A 6 7.61 4.60 -11.98
N LEU A 7 6.95 5.57 -12.61
CA LEU A 7 7.58 6.59 -13.44
C LEU A 7 7.35 7.96 -12.83
N ARG A 8 8.42 8.76 -12.74
CA ARG A 8 8.37 10.18 -12.41
C ARG A 8 8.55 10.99 -13.68
N LEU A 9 7.53 11.73 -14.05
CA LEU A 9 7.47 12.59 -15.22
C LEU A 9 7.48 14.06 -14.78
N GLN A 10 7.57 14.97 -15.75
CA GLN A 10 7.41 16.40 -15.47
C GLN A 10 6.01 16.72 -14.97
N ASP A 11 4.98 16.12 -15.58
CA ASP A 11 3.56 16.41 -15.28
C ASP A 11 2.97 15.54 -14.17
N GLY A 12 3.74 14.61 -13.60
CA GLY A 12 3.24 13.77 -12.51
C GLY A 12 3.89 12.40 -12.41
N LEU A 13 3.14 11.45 -11.86
CA LEU A 13 3.59 10.11 -11.53
C LEU A 13 2.69 9.06 -12.18
N VAL A 14 3.27 7.95 -12.65
CA VAL A 14 2.55 6.79 -13.17
C VAL A 14 2.97 5.55 -12.38
N PHE A 15 2.01 4.74 -11.95
CA PHE A 15 2.25 3.52 -11.19
C PHE A 15 1.52 2.34 -11.83
N ILE A 16 2.22 1.23 -12.03
CA ILE A 16 1.64 -0.02 -12.52
C ILE A 16 2.25 -1.23 -11.81
N SER A 17 1.40 -2.15 -11.37
CA SER A 17 1.81 -3.39 -10.71
C SER A 17 1.01 -4.56 -11.25
N ASP A 18 1.69 -5.68 -11.49
CA ASP A 18 1.01 -6.95 -11.71
C ASP A 18 0.42 -7.49 -10.39
N THR A 19 -0.31 -8.62 -10.46
CA THR A 19 -0.97 -9.22 -9.29
C THR A 19 -0.59 -10.68 -9.03
N ARG A 20 0.11 -11.35 -9.95
CA ARG A 20 0.44 -12.77 -9.83
C ARG A 20 1.47 -12.95 -8.71
N THR A 21 1.16 -13.73 -7.68
CA THR A 21 2.05 -13.84 -6.50
C THR A 21 2.28 -15.30 -6.16
N ASN A 22 3.54 -15.62 -5.80
CA ASN A 22 3.83 -16.90 -5.15
C ASN A 22 3.52 -16.74 -3.65
N ALA A 23 2.53 -17.48 -3.17
CA ALA A 23 2.04 -17.48 -1.80
C ALA A 23 2.41 -18.78 -1.05
N GLY A 24 3.32 -19.58 -1.60
CA GLY A 24 3.72 -20.89 -1.08
C GLY A 24 4.09 -21.85 -2.22
N VAL A 25 4.63 -23.01 -1.85
CA VAL A 25 4.87 -24.10 -2.80
C VAL A 25 3.54 -24.46 -3.47
N ASP A 26 3.55 -24.47 -4.81
CA ASP A 26 2.39 -24.73 -5.67
C ASP A 26 1.16 -23.81 -5.45
N HIS A 27 1.36 -22.66 -4.79
CA HIS A 27 0.30 -21.71 -4.52
C HIS A 27 0.56 -20.38 -5.21
N ILE A 28 0.11 -20.27 -6.47
CA ILE A 28 0.15 -19.03 -7.25
C ILE A 28 -1.25 -18.40 -7.25
N SER A 29 -1.35 -17.21 -6.69
CA SER A 29 -2.64 -16.53 -6.46
C SER A 29 -2.56 -15.03 -6.80
N VAL A 30 -3.71 -14.37 -6.83
CA VAL A 30 -3.85 -12.95 -7.16
C VAL A 30 -3.83 -12.12 -5.89
N PHE A 31 -2.85 -11.23 -5.74
CA PHE A 31 -2.77 -10.29 -4.63
C PHE A 31 -2.48 -8.88 -5.14
N ARG A 32 -3.11 -7.88 -4.51
CA ARG A 32 -2.84 -6.46 -4.79
C ARG A 32 -1.41 -6.12 -4.40
N LYS A 33 -0.72 -5.38 -5.26
CA LYS A 33 0.65 -4.91 -5.02
C LYS A 33 0.82 -3.41 -5.13
N LEU A 34 -0.26 -2.65 -5.32
CA LEU A 34 -0.27 -1.20 -5.36
C LEU A 34 -1.30 -0.71 -4.35
N TYR A 35 -0.85 0.06 -3.37
CA TYR A 35 -1.65 0.61 -2.29
C TYR A 35 -1.53 2.14 -2.30
N THR A 36 -2.64 2.84 -2.09
CA THR A 36 -2.67 4.30 -2.03
C THR A 36 -3.04 4.75 -0.63
N PHE A 37 -2.38 5.80 -0.16
CA PHE A 37 -2.60 6.47 1.12
C PHE A 37 -2.61 7.97 0.87
N GLY A 38 -3.27 8.73 1.73
CA GLY A 38 -3.30 10.19 1.56
C GLY A 38 -4.48 10.86 2.21
N VAL A 39 -4.59 12.15 1.93
CA VAL A 39 -5.76 12.98 2.23
C VAL A 39 -6.10 13.69 0.94
N GLU A 40 -7.35 13.53 0.50
CA GLU A 40 -7.86 14.12 -0.74
C GLU A 40 -7.61 15.64 -0.75
N GLY A 41 -7.01 16.14 -1.84
CA GLY A 41 -6.66 17.55 -1.98
C GLY A 41 -5.43 18.02 -1.20
N GLU A 42 -4.80 17.19 -0.37
CA GLU A 42 -3.63 17.56 0.44
C GLU A 42 -2.38 16.74 0.08
N ARG A 43 -2.49 15.41 0.11
CA ARG A 43 -1.34 14.51 -0.09
C ARG A 43 -1.75 13.18 -0.71
N PHE A 44 -0.92 12.69 -1.63
CA PHE A 44 -1.05 11.38 -2.25
C PHE A 44 0.26 10.59 -2.09
N ILE A 45 0.15 9.35 -1.61
CA ILE A 45 1.27 8.43 -1.41
C ILE A 45 0.88 7.09 -2.02
N ALA A 46 1.72 6.55 -2.90
CA ALA A 46 1.55 5.21 -3.45
C ALA A 46 2.69 4.29 -2.99
N ILE A 47 2.36 3.06 -2.61
CA ILE A 47 3.31 2.02 -2.22
C ILE A 47 3.10 0.80 -3.13
N GLN A 48 4.17 0.38 -3.80
CA GLN A 48 4.20 -0.84 -4.60
C GLN A 48 5.01 -1.94 -3.87
N THR A 49 4.55 -3.19 -3.91
CA THR A 49 5.18 -4.30 -3.17
C THR A 49 5.77 -5.36 -4.07
N SER A 50 6.95 -5.87 -3.67
CA SER A 50 7.61 -7.02 -4.29
C SER A 50 8.35 -7.85 -3.25
N GLY A 51 8.57 -9.13 -3.54
CA GLY A 51 9.24 -10.05 -2.63
C GLY A 51 8.27 -10.96 -1.88
N ASN A 52 8.60 -11.27 -0.62
CA ASN A 52 7.84 -12.19 0.22
C ASN A 52 6.44 -11.65 0.55
N LEU A 53 5.39 -12.43 0.24
CA LEU A 53 4.02 -12.00 0.44
C LEU A 53 3.70 -11.70 1.91
N ALA A 54 4.11 -12.56 2.84
CA ALA A 54 3.83 -12.36 4.27
C ALA A 54 4.50 -11.08 4.81
N THR A 55 5.77 -10.84 4.44
CA THR A 55 6.49 -9.62 4.84
C THR A 55 5.81 -8.37 4.29
N THR A 56 5.46 -8.36 3.00
CA THR A 56 4.81 -7.18 2.40
C THR A 56 3.43 -6.92 2.99
N GLN A 57 2.64 -7.97 3.28
CA GLN A 57 1.35 -7.84 3.95
C GLN A 57 1.48 -7.33 5.39
N ALA A 58 2.48 -7.81 6.14
CA ALA A 58 2.72 -7.33 7.50
C ALA A 58 3.03 -5.82 7.50
N VAL A 59 3.92 -5.36 6.62
CA VAL A 59 4.27 -3.93 6.51
C VAL A 59 3.04 -3.08 6.15
N ILE A 60 2.26 -3.48 5.14
CA ILE A 60 1.05 -2.74 4.76
C ILE A 60 0.01 -2.75 5.88
N GLY A 61 -0.17 -3.89 6.57
CA GLY A 61 -1.07 -4.00 7.73
C GLY A 61 -0.66 -3.07 8.86
N HIS A 62 0.63 -3.03 9.21
CA HIS A 62 1.15 -2.12 10.22
C HIS A 62 0.88 -0.65 9.86
N LEU A 63 1.13 -0.24 8.61
CA LEU A 63 0.87 1.14 8.18
C LEU A 63 -0.61 1.51 8.29
N LYS A 64 -1.52 0.64 7.84
CA LYS A 64 -2.97 0.87 7.94
C LYS A 64 -3.43 1.01 9.39
N ASN A 65 -3.03 0.07 10.25
CA ASN A 65 -3.41 0.08 11.65
C ASN A 65 -2.94 1.36 12.37
N HIS A 66 -1.71 1.81 12.12
CA HIS A 66 -1.20 3.05 12.74
C HIS A 66 -1.95 4.29 12.25
N LEU A 67 -2.32 4.35 10.96
CA LEU A 67 -3.10 5.45 10.42
C LEU A 67 -4.50 5.50 11.04
N GLU A 68 -5.18 4.35 11.16
CA GLU A 68 -6.51 4.25 11.76
C GLU A 68 -6.50 4.68 13.24
N LEU A 69 -5.54 4.17 14.03
CA LEU A 69 -5.40 4.53 15.43
C LEU A 69 -5.09 6.01 15.63
N SER A 70 -4.23 6.59 14.78
CA SER A 70 -3.92 8.02 14.82
C SER A 70 -5.14 8.90 14.53
N GLN A 71 -5.96 8.50 13.54
CA GLN A 71 -7.20 9.21 13.22
C GLN A 71 -8.23 9.12 14.35
N GLU A 72 -8.38 7.95 14.96
CA GLU A 72 -9.28 7.76 16.11
C GLU A 72 -8.85 8.61 17.30
N PHE A 73 -7.56 8.67 17.61
CA PHE A 73 -7.01 9.51 18.67
C PHE A 73 -7.34 11.00 18.46
N ILE A 74 -7.08 11.52 17.25
CA ILE A 74 -7.39 12.92 16.90
C ILE A 74 -8.89 13.18 17.05
N ARG A 75 -9.73 12.27 16.55
CA ARG A 75 -11.19 12.38 16.63
C ARG A 75 -11.68 12.41 18.08
N ASN A 76 -11.05 11.65 18.96
CA ASN A 76 -11.43 11.60 20.37
C ASN A 76 -11.03 12.87 21.13
N ILE A 77 -9.87 13.48 20.80
CA ILE A 77 -9.48 14.77 21.36
C ILE A 77 -10.45 15.89 20.93
N LEU A 78 -10.78 15.96 19.63
CA LEU A 78 -11.63 17.04 19.09
C LEU A 78 -13.09 16.98 19.55
N LYS A 79 -13.52 15.91 20.25
CA LYS A 79 -14.87 15.74 20.78
C LYS A 79 -14.98 16.04 22.29
N SER A 80 -13.87 16.31 22.97
CA SER A 80 -13.81 16.76 24.37
C SER A 80 -13.75 18.28 24.44
#